data_AF-A0A3D5VHV6-F1
#
_entry.id   AF-A0A3D5VHV6-F1
#
_cell.length_a   1.000
_cell.length_b   1.000
_cell.length_c   1.000
_cell.angle_alpha   90.00
_cell.angle_beta   90.00
_cell.angle_gamma   90.00
#
_symmetry.space_group_name_H-M   'P 1'
#
loop_
_entity.id
_entity.type
_entity.pdbx_description
1 polymer ?
#
loop_
_entity_poly.entity_id
_entity_poly.type
_entity_poly.pdbx_seq_one_letter_code
_entity_poly.pdbx_strand_id
1 'polypeptide(L)'
;ASYTGEVIISWGGKTVSIPALLDSGNTLRHPVNSWPVVILERKAAAGLLEEEVLNWLDQPLSLPPEAIANKVALIPYTSLGARGLLAAVRPDRLVISGAQGSRVLTQVYVAVRQKNQPP
;
A
#
# COMPACT_ATOMS: atom_id res chain seq x y z
N ALA A 1 -1.76 19.99 4.86
CA ALA A 1 -1.22 19.83 6.22
C ALA A 1 -1.11 18.33 6.46
N SER A 2 0.11 17.83 6.65
CA SER A 2 0.33 16.42 6.94
C SER A 2 0.20 16.21 8.44
N TYR A 3 -0.61 15.24 8.86
CA TYR A 3 -0.78 14.89 10.27
C TYR A 3 -0.29 13.48 10.51
N THR A 4 0.26 13.23 11.69
CA THR A 4 0.70 11.91 12.11
C THR A 4 -0.48 11.10 12.63
N GLY A 5 -0.55 9.84 12.21
CA GLY A 5 -1.51 8.86 12.71
C GLY A 5 -0.88 7.48 12.79
N GLU A 6 -1.71 6.48 13.08
CA GLU A 6 -1.35 5.07 12.98
C GLU A 6 -2.19 4.38 11.92
N VAL A 7 -1.57 3.44 11.22
CA VAL A 7 -2.24 2.54 10.29
C VAL A 7 -2.04 1.11 10.78
N ILE A 8 -3.15 0.42 11.01
CA ILE A 8 -3.17 -0.99 11.39
C ILE A 8 -3.61 -1.80 10.18
N ILE A 9 -2.79 -2.77 9.77
CA ILE A 9 -3.02 -3.59 8.57
C ILE A 9 -3.07 -5.05 8.96
N SER A 10 -4.11 -5.74 8.50
CA SER A 10 -4.26 -7.18 8.67
C SER A 10 -4.06 -7.93 7.34
N TRP A 11 -3.27 -8.98 7.38
CA TRP A 11 -2.93 -9.84 6.24
C TRP A 11 -2.73 -11.29 6.70
N GLY A 12 -3.52 -12.23 6.18
CA GLY A 12 -3.30 -13.65 6.41
C GLY A 12 -3.28 -14.04 7.90
N GLY A 13 -4.11 -13.37 8.72
CA GLY A 13 -4.15 -13.54 10.18
C GLY A 13 -3.07 -12.78 10.98
N LYS A 14 -2.08 -12.18 10.31
CA LYS A 14 -1.11 -11.26 10.94
C LYS A 14 -1.69 -9.85 10.98
N THR A 15 -1.27 -9.06 11.98
CA THR A 15 -1.61 -7.64 12.06
C THR A 15 -0.40 -6.83 12.49
N VAL A 16 -0.18 -5.69 11.85
CA VAL A 16 0.91 -4.75 12.16
C VAL A 16 0.34 -3.35 12.38
N SER A 17 0.86 -2.63 13.37
CA SER A 17 0.60 -1.18 13.56
C SER A 17 1.83 -0.40 13.13
N ILE A 18 1.64 0.60 12.27
CA ILE A 18 2.71 1.39 11.68
C ILE A 18 2.36 2.87 11.81
N PRO A 19 3.28 3.72 12.30
CA PRO A 19 3.11 5.17 12.22
C PRO A 19 2.97 5.61 10.76
N ALA A 20 1.99 6.46 10.49
CA ALA A 20 1.67 6.90 9.14
C ALA A 20 1.65 8.43 9.04
N LEU A 21 2.12 8.92 7.91
CA LEU A 21 1.90 10.30 7.49
C LEU A 21 0.59 10.35 6.70
N LEU A 22 -0.41 11.01 7.26
CA LEU A 22 -1.68 11.22 6.60
C LEU A 22 -1.57 12.52 5.79
N ASP A 23 -1.16 12.34 4.54
CA ASP A 23 -0.99 13.43 3.58
C ASP A 23 -2.27 13.62 2.75
N SER A 24 -2.94 14.75 2.96
CA SER A 24 -4.10 15.15 2.16
C SER A 24 -3.75 15.47 0.70
N GLY A 25 -2.47 15.70 0.39
CA GLY A 25 -1.96 15.94 -0.96
C GLY A 25 -1.75 14.68 -1.77
N ASN A 26 -1.71 13.51 -1.14
CA ASN A 26 -1.60 12.25 -1.85
C ASN A 26 -2.95 11.86 -2.46
N THR A 27 -3.02 11.93 -3.80
CA THR A 27 -4.21 11.61 -4.58
C THR A 27 -4.14 10.23 -5.22
N LEU A 28 -3.13 9.42 -4.88
CA LEU A 28 -2.93 8.12 -5.50
C LEU A 28 -4.12 7.19 -5.25
N ARG A 29 -4.78 6.84 -6.35
CA ARG A 29 -5.99 6.02 -6.38
C ARG A 29 -5.90 5.02 -7.50
N HIS A 30 -6.53 3.88 -7.30
CA HIS A 30 -6.69 2.90 -8.36
C HIS A 30 -7.55 3.49 -9.49
N PRO A 31 -7.12 3.41 -10.77
CA PRO A 31 -7.72 4.17 -11.86
C PRO A 31 -9.18 3.79 -12.17
N VAL A 32 -9.56 2.54 -11.94
CA VAL A 32 -10.92 2.05 -12.26
C VAL A 32 -11.92 2.26 -11.11
N ASN A 33 -11.63 1.76 -9.91
CA ASN A 33 -12.55 1.80 -8.77
C ASN A 33 -12.33 3.01 -7.83
N SER A 34 -11.32 3.85 -8.08
CA SER A 34 -10.98 5.04 -7.28
C SER A 34 -10.61 4.75 -5.81
N TRP A 35 -10.31 3.48 -5.47
CA TRP A 35 -9.91 3.11 -4.11
C TRP A 35 -8.58 3.76 -3.75
N PRO A 36 -8.43 4.28 -2.51
CA PRO A 36 -7.18 4.87 -2.05
C PRO A 36 -6.04 3.85 -2.03
N VAL A 37 -4.83 4.35 -2.23
CA VAL A 37 -3.60 3.56 -2.16
C VAL A 37 -2.75 4.07 -1.00
N VAL A 38 -2.49 3.21 -0.02
CA VAL A 38 -1.56 3.45 1.07
C VAL A 38 -0.19 2.94 0.64
N ILE A 39 0.85 3.75 0.83
CA ILE A 39 2.23 3.37 0.51
C ILE A 39 2.93 3.00 1.82
N LEU A 40 3.50 1.79 1.86
CA LEU A 40 4.32 1.32 2.96
C LEU A 40 5.80 1.35 2.60
N GLU A 41 6.62 1.66 3.60
CA GLU A 41 8.04 1.39 3.52
C GLU A 41 8.30 -0.13 3.47
N ARG A 42 9.25 -0.57 2.65
CA ARG A 42 9.57 -2.01 2.46
C ARG A 42 9.86 -2.71 3.79
N LYS A 43 10.53 -2.03 4.73
CA LYS A 43 10.83 -2.58 6.06
C LYS A 43 9.56 -2.92 6.85
N ALA A 44 8.53 -2.08 6.78
CA ALA A 44 7.27 -2.33 7.48
C ALA A 44 6.46 -3.44 6.78
N ALA A 45 6.48 -3.47 5.44
CA ALA A 45 5.85 -4.52 4.65
C ALA A 45 6.48 -5.90 4.91
N ALA A 46 7.79 -5.98 5.13
CA ALA A 46 8.50 -7.23 5.44
C ALA A 46 8.08 -7.88 6.77
N GLY A 47 7.52 -7.12 7.70
CA GLY A 47 6.93 -7.69 8.92
C GLY A 47 5.54 -8.30 8.73
N LEU A 48 4.91 -8.07 7.56
CA LEU A 48 3.52 -8.44 7.28
C LEU A 48 3.40 -9.46 6.16
N LEU A 49 4.07 -9.20 5.03
CA LEU A 49 3.97 -9.96 3.79
C LEU A 49 5.10 -10.97 3.66
N GLU A 50 4.82 -12.07 2.96
CA GLU A 50 5.82 -13.07 2.59
C GLU A 50 6.87 -12.49 1.61
N GLU A 51 8.12 -12.96 1.68
CA GLU A 51 9.22 -12.45 0.84
C GLU A 51 8.91 -12.54 -0.66
N GLU A 52 8.22 -13.61 -1.09
CA GLU A 52 7.78 -13.79 -2.48
C GLU A 52 6.83 -12.68 -2.94
N VAL A 53 5.90 -12.26 -2.07
CA VAL A 53 4.96 -11.16 -2.34
C VAL A 53 5.71 -9.84 -2.45
N LEU A 54 6.67 -9.58 -1.54
CA LEU A 54 7.50 -8.36 -1.59
C LEU A 54 8.31 -8.28 -2.87
N ASN A 55 8.92 -9.39 -3.29
CA ASN A 55 9.72 -9.44 -4.51
C ASN A 55 8.86 -9.15 -5.75
N TRP A 56 7.65 -9.69 -5.81
CA TRP A 56 6.71 -9.39 -6.89
C TRP A 56 6.26 -7.92 -6.87
N LEU A 57 6.01 -7.36 -5.69
CA LEU A 57 5.65 -5.94 -5.54
C LEU A 57 6.78 -4.99 -5.99
N ASP A 58 8.04 -5.36 -5.73
CA ASP A 58 9.21 -4.61 -6.21
C ASP A 58 9.34 -4.69 -7.74
N GLN A 59 9.05 -5.85 -8.35
CA GLN A 59 9.19 -6.10 -9.80
C GLN A 59 8.00 -6.89 -10.37
N PRO A 60 6.87 -6.24 -10.70
CA PRO A 60 5.65 -6.90 -11.15
C PRO A 60 5.69 -7.24 -12.65
N LEU A 61 6.75 -7.93 -13.11
CA LEU A 61 6.96 -8.30 -14.51
C LEU A 61 6.50 -9.73 -14.83
N SER A 62 6.21 -10.54 -13.79
CA SER A 62 5.73 -11.90 -13.90
C SER A 62 4.29 -12.03 -13.38
N LEU A 63 3.72 -13.22 -13.52
CA LEU A 63 2.46 -13.57 -12.86
C LEU A 63 2.60 -13.38 -11.33
N PRO A 64 1.57 -12.85 -10.66
CA PRO A 64 1.55 -12.75 -9.22
C PRO A 64 1.57 -14.15 -8.57
N PRO A 65 2.16 -14.29 -7.38
CA PRO A 65 2.01 -15.50 -6.57
C PRO A 65 0.53 -15.87 -6.39
N GLU A 66 0.23 -17.16 -6.39
CA GLU A 66 -1.16 -17.67 -6.33
C GLU A 66 -1.91 -17.13 -5.11
N ALA A 67 -1.22 -17.01 -3.97
CA ALA A 67 -1.74 -16.45 -2.72
C ALA A 67 -2.32 -15.02 -2.87
N ILE A 68 -1.83 -14.25 -3.85
CA ILE A 68 -2.23 -12.85 -4.05
C ILE A 68 -2.88 -12.58 -5.41
N ALA A 69 -3.04 -13.59 -6.27
CA ALA A 69 -3.48 -13.41 -7.65
C ALA A 69 -4.79 -12.61 -7.78
N ASN A 70 -5.74 -12.80 -6.85
CA ASN A 70 -7.02 -12.09 -6.81
C ASN A 70 -7.03 -10.84 -5.90
N LYS A 71 -5.88 -10.49 -5.32
CA LYS A 71 -5.71 -9.38 -4.38
C LYS A 71 -4.75 -8.32 -4.89
N VAL A 72 -4.18 -8.45 -6.08
CA VAL A 72 -3.22 -7.46 -6.62
C VAL A 72 -3.87 -6.42 -7.52
N ALA A 73 -3.21 -5.27 -7.63
CA ALA A 73 -3.48 -4.26 -8.64
C ALA A 73 -2.19 -3.58 -9.10
N LEU A 74 -2.17 -3.16 -10.37
CA LEU A 74 -1.14 -2.30 -10.92
C LEU A 74 -1.72 -0.89 -11.10
N ILE A 75 -1.15 0.07 -10.40
CA ILE A 75 -1.62 1.46 -10.36
C ILE A 75 -0.61 2.32 -11.12
N PRO A 76 -1.00 2.90 -12.27
CA PRO A 76 -0.18 3.90 -12.93
C PRO A 76 -0.03 5.12 -12.02
N TYR A 77 1.19 5.63 -11.89
CA TYR A 77 1.46 6.87 -11.16
C TYR A 77 2.35 7.80 -12.00
N THR A 78 2.27 9.09 -11.69
CA THR A 78 3.16 10.10 -12.26
C THR A 78 3.88 10.80 -11.12
N SER A 79 5.21 10.86 -11.18
CA SER A 79 6.03 11.58 -10.21
C SER A 79 7.09 12.38 -10.94
N LEU A 80 7.20 13.68 -10.64
CA LEU A 80 8.21 14.61 -11.19
C LEU A 80 8.41 14.51 -12.71
N GLY A 81 7.32 14.29 -13.46
CA GLY A 81 7.34 14.19 -14.93
C GLY A 81 7.63 12.79 -15.50
N ALA A 82 7.94 11.80 -14.66
CA ALA A 82 8.07 10.41 -15.05
C ALA A 82 6.76 9.63 -14.79
N ARG A 83 6.43 8.69 -15.67
CA ARG A 83 5.34 7.73 -15.49
C ARG A 83 5.90 6.40 -15.02
N GLY A 84 5.22 5.77 -14.09
CA GLY A 84 5.57 4.46 -13.57
C GLY A 84 4.34 3.61 -13.26
N LEU A 85 4.60 2.34 -12.95
CA LEU A 85 3.61 1.43 -12.42
C LEU A 85 3.98 1.10 -10.97
N LEU A 86 2.98 1.14 -10.10
CA LEU A 86 3.09 0.73 -8.72
C LEU A 86 2.26 -0.52 -8.51
N ALA A 87 2.89 -1.61 -8.08
CA ALA A 87 2.16 -2.79 -7.67
C ALA A 87 1.63 -2.62 -6.24
N ALA A 88 0.41 -3.09 -6.02
CA ALA A 88 -0.24 -3.04 -4.73
C ALA A 88 -1.03 -4.31 -4.46
N VAL A 89 -1.21 -4.62 -3.18
CA VAL A 89 -2.06 -5.70 -2.67
C VAL A 89 -3.24 -5.14 -1.91
N ARG A 90 -4.36 -5.84 -1.96
CA ARG A 90 -5.55 -5.56 -1.17
C ARG A 90 -5.40 -6.27 0.18
N PRO A 91 -5.26 -5.54 1.30
CA PRO A 91 -5.22 -6.15 2.62
C PRO A 91 -6.58 -6.73 2.99
N ASP A 92 -6.61 -7.62 3.98
CA ASP A 92 -7.87 -8.16 4.50
C ASP A 92 -8.64 -7.08 5.28
N ARG A 93 -7.91 -6.23 6.01
CA ARG A 93 -8.44 -5.09 6.74
C ARG A 93 -7.38 -4.01 6.91
N LEU A 94 -7.80 -2.75 6.84
CA LEU A 94 -6.95 -1.61 7.19
C LEU A 94 -7.72 -0.65 8.09
N VAL A 95 -7.06 -0.14 9.12
CA VAL A 95 -7.61 0.87 10.02
C VAL A 95 -6.65 2.05 10.07
N ILE A 96 -7.18 3.25 9.93
CA ILE A 96 -6.44 4.49 10.09
C ILE A 96 -6.92 5.14 11.39
N SER A 97 -6.01 5.47 12.28
CA SER A 97 -6.27 6.17 13.53
C SER A 97 -5.49 7.48 13.54
N GLY A 98 -6.16 8.60 13.82
CA GLY A 98 -5.53 9.91 13.94
C GLY A 98 -6.24 10.79 14.95
N ALA A 99 -5.87 12.07 15.00
CA ALA A 99 -6.44 13.04 15.95
C ALA A 99 -7.96 13.19 15.84
N GLN A 100 -8.56 12.87 14.69
CA GLN A 100 -10.01 12.96 14.46
C GLN A 100 -10.75 11.62 14.67
N GLY A 101 -10.07 10.60 15.20
CA GLY A 101 -10.64 9.28 15.47
C GLY A 101 -10.10 8.18 14.57
N SER A 102 -10.78 7.03 14.59
CA SER A 102 -10.38 5.83 13.85
C SER A 102 -11.39 5.48 12.75
N ARG A 103 -10.89 5.05 11.60
CA ARG A 103 -11.69 4.65 10.44
C ARG A 103 -11.20 3.33 9.87
N VAL A 104 -12.13 2.41 9.65
CA VAL A 104 -11.86 1.15 8.96
C VAL A 104 -12.02 1.36 7.44
N LEU A 105 -11.06 0.88 6.66
CA LEU A 105 -11.08 0.86 5.21
C LEU A 105 -11.06 -0.59 4.72
N THR A 106 -12.10 -0.98 3.98
CA THR A 106 -12.26 -2.31 3.34
C THR A 106 -12.01 -2.27 1.83
N GLN A 107 -11.95 -1.06 1.28
CA GLN A 107 -11.77 -0.73 -0.13
C GLN A 107 -10.52 0.13 -0.25
N VAL A 108 -9.36 -0.52 -0.16
CA VAL A 108 -8.05 0.14 -0.14
C VAL A 108 -7.02 -0.81 -0.70
N TYR A 109 -6.00 -0.24 -1.34
CA TYR A 109 -4.80 -0.98 -1.75
C TYR A 109 -3.61 -0.53 -0.92
N VAL A 110 -2.67 -1.44 -0.72
CA VAL A 110 -1.40 -1.22 -0.04
C VAL A 110 -0.30 -1.50 -1.04
N ALA A 111 0.43 -0.44 -1.40
CA ALA A 111 1.62 -0.53 -2.22
C ALA A 111 2.87 -0.53 -1.34
N VAL A 112 3.96 -1.09 -1.86
CA VAL A 112 5.28 -1.02 -1.22
C VAL A 112 6.14 -0.05 -2.00
N ARG A 113 6.78 0.87 -1.28
CA ARG A 113 7.72 1.83 -1.87
C ARG A 113 8.88 1.06 -2.50
N GLN A 114 9.15 1.34 -3.78
CA GLN A 114 10.27 0.74 -4.49
C GLN A 114 11.59 1.21 -3.90
N LYS A 115 12.56 0.29 -3.80
CA LYS A 115 13.90 0.54 -3.25
C LYS A 115 14.67 1.69 -3.92
N ASN A 116 14.30 2.03 -5.17
CA ASN A 116 14.99 3.03 -6.00
C ASN A 116 14.20 4.34 -6.18
N GLN A 117 13.07 4.53 -5.48
CA GLN A 117 12.26 5.74 -5.61
C GLN A 117 12.76 6.83 -4.63
N PRO A 118 13.24 7.99 -5.12
CA PRO A 118 13.70 9.08 -4.24
C PRO A 118 12.56 9.55 -3.32
N PRO A 119 12.89 10.06 -2.11
CA PRO A 119 11.91 10.58 -1.15
C PRO A 119 11.15 11.80 -1.67
#